data_AF-A0A401NIV7-F1
#
_entry.id   AF-A0A401NIV7-F1
#
_cell.length_a   1.000
_cell.length_b   1.000
_cell.length_c   1.000
_cell.angle_alpha   90.00
_cell.angle_beta   90.00
_cell.angle_gamma   90.00
#
_symmetry.space_group_name_H-M   'P 1'
#
loop_
_entity.id
_entity.type
_entity.pdbx_description
1 polymer ?
#
loop_
_entity_poly.entity_id
_entity_poly.type
_entity_poly.pdbx_seq_one_letter_code
_entity_poly.pdbx_strand_id
1 'polypeptide(L)'
;MMVGYHGRKDIEHYILSVMNIVAKLYRDSSLGNVVNIIVTRLIVLTEDQPNLEINHHADKSLDSFCKWQKSILSHQNDGNTIPENGIAHHDNAVLITRYDICTYKNKPCGTLGLASVAGMCEPERSCSINEDIGLGSAFTIAHEIGHK
;
A
#
# COMPACT_ATOMS: atom_id res chain seq x y z
N MET A 1 -7.17 5.68 12.83
CA MET A 1 -7.26 4.41 12.07
C MET A 1 -8.21 4.57 10.90
N MET A 2 -7.88 4.03 9.72
CA MET A 2 -8.67 4.15 8.48
C MET A 2 -10.14 3.76 8.66
N VAL A 3 -10.40 2.59 9.26
CA VAL A 3 -11.76 2.05 9.48
C VAL A 3 -12.59 2.98 10.37
N GLY A 4 -11.97 3.58 11.39
CA GLY A 4 -12.66 4.50 12.29
C GLY A 4 -13.04 5.83 11.62
N TYR A 5 -12.29 6.25 10.60
CA TYR A 5 -12.53 7.51 9.88
C TYR A 5 -13.56 7.35 8.74
N HIS A 6 -13.39 6.33 7.89
CA HIS A 6 -14.26 6.10 6.74
C HIS A 6 -15.49 5.23 7.05
N GLY A 7 -15.48 4.49 8.16
CA GLY A 7 -16.53 3.54 8.52
C GLY A 7 -16.38 2.18 7.81
N ARG A 8 -16.81 1.10 8.48
CA ARG A 8 -16.63 -0.28 7.98
C ARG A 8 -17.34 -0.57 6.66
N LYS A 9 -18.46 0.10 6.39
CA LYS A 9 -19.28 -0.13 5.20
C LYS A 9 -18.73 0.56 3.95
N ASP A 10 -18.07 1.71 4.13
CA ASP A 10 -17.69 2.59 3.03
C ASP A 10 -16.19 2.55 2.72
N ILE A 11 -15.36 2.04 3.65
CA ILE A 11 -13.91 1.98 3.46
C ILE A 11 -13.49 1.20 2.21
N GLU A 12 -14.14 0.08 1.90
CA GLU A 12 -13.80 -0.70 0.70
C GLU A 12 -14.07 0.11 -0.57
N HIS A 13 -15.24 0.75 -0.67
CA HIS A 13 -15.60 1.62 -1.79
C HIS A 13 -14.67 2.82 -1.91
N TYR A 14 -14.27 3.40 -0.78
CA TYR A 14 -13.30 4.49 -0.73
C TYR A 14 -11.95 4.06 -1.33
N ILE A 15 -11.38 2.96 -0.83
CA ILE A 15 -10.07 2.47 -1.29
C ILE A 15 -10.11 2.07 -2.76
N LEU A 16 -11.18 1.41 -3.21
CA LEU A 16 -11.35 1.07 -4.62
C LEU A 16 -11.50 2.32 -5.51
N SER A 17 -12.11 3.38 -5.01
CA SER A 17 -12.19 4.66 -5.73
C SER A 17 -10.82 5.33 -5.87
N VAL A 18 -10.03 5.35 -4.80
CA VAL A 18 -8.64 5.84 -4.81
C VAL A 18 -7.80 5.03 -5.81
N MET A 19 -7.85 3.70 -5.73
CA MET A 19 -7.09 2.82 -6.63
C MET A 19 -7.56 2.89 -8.09
N ASN A 20 -8.84 3.20 -8.34
CA ASN A 20 -9.32 3.47 -9.70
C ASN A 20 -8.70 4.76 -10.28
N ILE A 21 -8.47 5.80 -9.46
CA ILE A 21 -7.73 6.99 -9.89
C ILE A 21 -6.28 6.62 -10.19
N VAL A 22 -5.61 5.87 -9.31
CA VAL A 22 -4.24 5.36 -9.54
C VAL A 22 -4.15 4.60 -10.86
N ALA A 23 -5.07 3.67 -11.11
CA ALA A 23 -5.11 2.88 -12.34
C ALA A 23 -5.31 3.74 -13.60
N LYS A 24 -6.07 4.84 -13.50
CA LYS A 24 -6.21 5.81 -14.59
C LYS A 24 -4.92 6.60 -14.84
N LEU A 25 -4.22 7.02 -13.78
CA LEU A 25 -2.95 7.74 -13.92
C LEU A 25 -1.90 6.88 -14.66
N TYR A 26 -1.80 5.59 -14.35
CA TYR A 26 -0.87 4.68 -15.01
C TYR A 26 -1.25 4.30 -16.45
N ARG A 27 -2.51 4.53 -16.83
CA ARG A 27 -2.99 4.35 -18.21
C ARG A 27 -2.84 5.59 -19.06
N ASP A 28 -2.40 6.71 -18.50
CA ASP A 28 -2.20 7.93 -19.28
C ASP A 28 -1.06 7.74 -20.29
N SER A 29 -1.29 8.20 -21.52
CA SER A 29 -0.32 8.10 -22.62
C SER A 29 1.01 8.78 -22.33
N SER A 30 1.04 9.77 -21.41
CA SER A 30 2.27 10.47 -21.02
C SER A 30 3.31 9.55 -20.39
N LEU A 31 2.89 8.39 -19.84
CA LEU A 31 3.80 7.41 -19.24
C LEU A 31 4.68 6.71 -20.30
N GLY A 32 4.26 6.71 -21.57
CA GLY A 32 5.00 6.10 -22.68
C GLY A 32 4.99 4.56 -22.70
N ASN A 33 4.47 3.92 -21.66
CA ASN A 33 4.32 2.46 -21.55
C ASN A 33 2.91 2.11 -21.06
N VAL A 34 2.42 0.94 -21.46
CA VAL A 34 1.12 0.43 -21.00
C VAL A 34 1.31 -0.27 -19.66
N VAL A 35 0.93 0.39 -18.57
CA VAL A 35 0.93 -0.20 -17.23
C VAL A 35 -0.52 -0.33 -16.75
N ASN A 36 -0.89 -1.53 -16.31
CA ASN A 36 -2.23 -1.82 -15.79
C ASN A 36 -2.16 -2.11 -14.29
N ILE A 37 -2.63 -1.18 -13.47
CA ILE A 37 -2.79 -1.39 -12.03
C ILE A 37 -4.10 -2.14 -11.77
N ILE A 38 -4.00 -3.28 -11.09
CA ILE A 38 -5.14 -4.14 -10.73
C ILE A 38 -5.04 -4.45 -9.24
N VAL A 39 -6.14 -4.28 -8.50
CA VAL A 39 -6.22 -4.68 -7.09
C VAL A 39 -6.60 -6.15 -7.04
N THR A 40 -5.66 -7.02 -6.67
CA THR A 40 -5.90 -8.48 -6.53
C THR A 40 -6.36 -8.85 -5.13
N ARG A 41 -6.01 -8.05 -4.12
CA ARG A 41 -6.36 -8.28 -2.71
C ARG A 41 -6.53 -6.96 -1.97
N LEU A 42 -7.57 -6.87 -1.14
CA LEU A 42 -7.80 -5.78 -0.20
C LEU A 42 -7.89 -6.37 1.21
N ILE A 43 -7.04 -5.91 2.13
CA ILE A 43 -7.04 -6.32 3.53
C ILE A 43 -7.41 -5.10 4.38
N VAL A 44 -8.53 -5.18 5.08
CA VAL A 44 -8.98 -4.13 6.01
C VAL A 44 -8.58 -4.53 7.43
N LEU A 45 -7.59 -3.84 7.99
CA LEU A 45 -7.14 -4.06 9.36
C LEU A 45 -8.09 -3.35 10.34
N THR A 46 -8.87 -4.12 11.10
CA THR A 46 -9.77 -3.61 12.14
C THR A 46 -9.13 -3.58 13.52
N GLU A 47 -8.05 -4.35 13.70
CA GLU A 47 -7.30 -4.52 14.94
C GLU A 47 -5.80 -4.58 14.62
N ASP A 48 -4.96 -4.32 15.63
CA ASP A 48 -3.51 -4.42 15.49
C ASP A 48 -3.11 -5.85 15.14
N GLN A 49 -2.18 -5.99 14.19
CA GLN A 49 -1.70 -7.30 13.76
C GLN A 49 -0.38 -7.64 14.46
N PRO A 50 -0.17 -8.90 14.84
CA PRO A 50 1.13 -9.33 15.35
C PRO A 50 2.19 -9.10 14.28
N ASN A 51 3.34 -8.56 14.69
CA ASN A 51 4.49 -8.24 13.82
C ASN A 51 4.24 -7.16 12.76
N LEU A 52 3.18 -6.36 12.89
CA LEU A 52 2.97 -5.16 12.08
C LEU A 52 2.92 -3.93 12.99
N GLU A 53 3.94 -3.10 12.91
CA GLU A 53 4.05 -1.84 13.63
C GLU A 53 3.85 -0.68 12.65
N ILE A 54 2.78 0.08 12.86
CA ILE A 54 2.48 1.29 12.08
C ILE A 54 2.45 2.46 13.05
N ASN A 55 3.34 3.42 12.85
CA ASN A 55 3.48 4.58 13.72
C ASN A 55 3.87 5.85 12.91
N HIS A 56 4.13 6.93 13.63
CA HIS A 56 4.49 8.25 13.09
C HIS A 56 5.81 8.28 12.30
N HIS A 57 6.72 7.34 12.55
CA HIS A 57 8.00 7.23 11.84
C HIS A 57 7.80 6.41 10.57
N ALA A 58 7.91 7.07 9.42
CA ALA A 58 7.63 6.50 8.11
C ALA A 58 8.59 5.36 7.75
N ASP A 59 9.88 5.50 8.08
CA ASP A 59 10.92 4.50 7.84
C ASP A 59 10.66 3.18 8.60
N LYS A 60 10.33 3.28 9.89
CA LYS A 60 10.01 2.10 10.72
C LYS A 60 8.74 1.43 10.27
N SER A 61 7.71 2.21 9.96
CA SER A 61 6.43 1.69 9.47
C SER A 61 6.58 1.00 8.12
N LEU A 62 7.40 1.55 7.21
CA LEU A 62 7.69 0.92 5.93
C LEU A 62 8.42 -0.41 6.13
N ASP A 63 9.50 -0.45 6.91
CA ASP A 63 10.25 -1.68 7.18
C ASP A 63 9.36 -2.76 7.81
N SER A 64 8.55 -2.40 8.79
CA SER A 64 7.61 -3.34 9.43
C SER A 64 6.56 -3.85 8.44
N PHE A 65 5.96 -2.96 7.65
CA PHE A 65 4.96 -3.34 6.65
C PHE A 65 5.54 -4.23 5.55
N CYS A 66 6.74 -3.94 5.06
CA CYS A 66 7.43 -4.75 4.05
C CYS A 66 7.70 -6.18 4.54
N LYS A 67 8.08 -6.35 5.81
CA LYS A 67 8.26 -7.66 6.43
C LYS A 67 6.93 -8.40 6.60
N TRP A 68 5.89 -7.69 7.06
CA TRP A 68 4.57 -8.26 7.26
C TRP A 68 3.91 -8.70 5.95
N GLN A 69 3.95 -7.87 4.90
CA GLN A 69 3.36 -8.24 3.61
C GLN A 69 4.10 -9.44 2.98
N LYS A 70 5.41 -9.59 3.24
CA LYS A 70 6.17 -10.75 2.78
C LYS A 70 5.77 -12.02 3.53
N SER A 71 5.54 -11.94 4.85
CA SER A 71 5.17 -13.12 5.64
C SER A 71 3.82 -13.70 5.18
N ILE A 72 2.87 -12.84 4.80
CA ILE A 72 1.58 -13.28 4.24
C ILE A 72 1.70 -13.85 2.81
N LEU A 73 2.78 -13.54 2.07
CA LEU A 73 3.13 -14.17 0.78
C LEU A 73 3.81 -15.54 0.98
N SER A 74 4.76 -15.65 1.92
CA SER A 74 5.61 -16.83 2.11
C SER A 74 4.87 -18.08 2.59
N HIS A 75 3.61 -17.98 3.02
CA HIS A 75 2.77 -19.14 3.30
C HIS A 75 2.30 -19.87 2.03
N GLN A 76 2.74 -19.47 0.82
CA GLN A 76 2.36 -20.04 -0.49
C GLN A 76 3.51 -20.75 -1.22
N ASN A 77 4.12 -21.76 -0.60
CA ASN A 77 5.21 -22.52 -1.24
C ASN A 77 4.76 -23.69 -2.14
N ASP A 78 3.48 -23.77 -2.55
CA ASP A 78 3.01 -24.81 -3.47
C ASP A 78 2.11 -24.24 -4.58
N GLY A 79 2.75 -23.97 -5.73
CA GLY A 79 2.13 -23.93 -7.05
C GLY A 79 1.21 -22.74 -7.38
N ASN A 80 0.94 -22.59 -8.68
CA ASN A 80 -0.03 -21.65 -9.28
C ASN A 80 -1.50 -21.96 -8.91
N THR A 81 -1.74 -22.56 -7.76
CA THR A 81 -3.04 -22.84 -7.20
C THR A 81 -3.40 -21.71 -6.26
N ILE A 82 -4.44 -20.93 -6.59
CA ILE A 82 -5.08 -20.02 -5.65
C ILE A 82 -5.49 -20.87 -4.44
N PRO A 83 -4.89 -20.68 -3.25
CA PRO A 83 -5.27 -21.48 -2.10
C PRO A 83 -6.74 -21.27 -1.78
N GLU A 84 -7.44 -22.32 -1.33
CA GLU A 84 -8.88 -22.32 -1.00
C GLU A 84 -9.27 -21.22 0.03
N ASN A 85 -8.27 -20.70 0.74
CA ASN A 85 -8.26 -19.57 1.66
C ASN A 85 -8.21 -18.16 1.00
N GLY A 86 -8.27 -18.06 -0.34
CA GLY A 86 -8.53 -16.80 -1.06
C GLY A 86 -7.36 -15.82 -1.13
N ILE A 87 -6.11 -16.27 -0.95
CA ILE A 87 -4.94 -15.39 -0.95
C ILE A 87 -4.36 -15.32 -2.38
N ALA A 88 -4.54 -14.18 -3.06
CA ALA A 88 -3.94 -13.92 -4.37
C ALA A 88 -2.50 -13.39 -4.23
N HIS A 89 -1.59 -13.85 -5.09
CA HIS A 89 -0.28 -13.25 -5.30
C HIS A 89 -0.40 -11.76 -5.66
N HIS A 90 0.53 -10.92 -5.18
CA HIS A 90 0.63 -9.51 -5.54
C HIS A 90 2.07 -9.14 -5.87
N ASP A 91 2.25 -8.28 -6.87
CA ASP A 91 3.58 -7.79 -7.26
C ASP A 91 4.05 -6.65 -6.35
N ASN A 92 3.12 -5.82 -5.84
CA ASN A 92 3.41 -4.67 -4.98
C ASN A 92 2.34 -4.50 -3.90
N ALA A 93 2.78 -4.16 -2.68
CA ALA A 93 1.92 -3.92 -1.52
C ALA A 93 1.82 -2.41 -1.19
N VAL A 94 0.62 -1.93 -0.90
CA VAL A 94 0.35 -0.53 -0.55
C VAL A 94 -0.35 -0.46 0.80
N LEU A 95 0.32 0.11 1.80
CA LEU A 95 -0.32 0.46 3.07
C LEU A 95 -0.89 1.87 2.98
N ILE A 96 -2.15 2.03 3.40
CA ILE A 96 -2.83 3.31 3.50
C ILE A 96 -3.18 3.54 4.97
N THR A 97 -2.75 4.67 5.53
CA THR A 97 -2.87 4.98 6.96
C THR A 97 -3.34 6.39 7.22
N ARG A 98 -3.99 6.63 8.37
CA ARG A 98 -4.35 7.99 8.86
C ARG A 98 -3.40 8.48 9.96
N TYR A 99 -2.26 7.81 10.17
CA TYR A 99 -1.18 8.40 10.93
C TYR A 99 -0.56 9.54 10.13
N ASP A 100 -0.29 10.65 10.79
CA ASP A 100 0.62 11.70 10.31
C ASP A 100 2.01 11.06 10.25
N ILE A 101 2.58 10.83 9.06
CA ILE A 101 3.86 10.11 8.92
C ILE A 101 5.02 11.05 8.59
N CYS A 102 6.21 10.74 9.12
CA CYS A 102 7.36 11.63 9.01
C CYS A 102 8.65 10.83 8.91
N THR A 103 9.58 11.29 8.07
CA THR A 103 10.86 10.61 7.83
C THR A 103 12.00 11.15 8.70
N TYR A 104 12.13 12.46 8.83
CA TYR A 104 13.34 13.09 9.42
C TYR A 104 13.13 13.82 10.75
N LYS A 105 11.92 14.33 10.99
CA LYS A 105 11.58 15.10 12.19
C LYS A 105 10.20 14.68 12.67
N ASN A 106 9.97 14.78 13.98
CA ASN A 106 8.65 14.49 14.52
C ASN A 106 7.60 15.52 14.11
N LYS A 107 7.94 16.81 13.97
CA LYS A 107 7.07 17.87 13.43
C LYS A 107 7.89 19.04 12.85
N PRO A 108 7.32 19.85 11.92
CA PRO A 108 6.11 19.55 11.15
C PRO A 108 6.36 18.43 10.15
N CYS A 109 5.33 17.67 9.84
CA CYS A 109 5.40 16.57 8.90
C CYS A 109 4.89 17.02 7.54
N GLY A 110 5.68 16.74 6.51
CA GLY A 110 5.33 17.01 5.12
C GLY A 110 5.44 15.76 4.24
N THR A 111 5.68 14.60 4.86
CA THR A 111 5.77 13.32 4.17
C THR A 111 4.36 12.76 4.05
N LEU A 112 3.92 12.47 2.82
CA LEU A 112 2.65 11.80 2.58
C LEU A 112 2.82 10.35 2.13
N GLY A 113 4.02 9.95 1.72
CA GLY A 113 4.31 8.60 1.24
C GLY A 113 5.78 8.26 1.44
N LEU A 114 6.07 6.96 1.46
CA LEU A 114 7.44 6.46 1.42
C LEU A 114 7.50 5.08 0.76
N ALA A 115 8.44 4.93 -0.17
CA ALA A 115 8.78 3.69 -0.84
C ALA A 115 10.29 3.55 -1.03
N SER A 116 10.79 2.31 -1.05
CA SER A 116 12.11 2.01 -1.65
C SER A 116 12.09 2.22 -3.16
N VAL A 117 13.18 2.75 -3.71
CA VAL A 117 13.38 2.92 -5.16
C VAL A 117 13.81 1.59 -5.81
N ALA A 118 13.34 1.33 -7.03
CA ALA A 118 13.71 0.19 -7.87
C ALA A 118 13.54 -1.13 -7.11
N GLY A 119 12.31 -1.53 -6.90
CA GLY A 119 11.97 -2.67 -6.03
C GLY A 119 10.69 -3.38 -6.38
N MET A 120 10.05 -3.06 -7.52
CA MET A 120 8.76 -3.66 -7.91
C MET A 120 8.79 -5.20 -7.93
N CYS A 121 9.92 -5.78 -8.36
CA CYS A 121 10.08 -7.23 -8.50
C CYS A 121 10.87 -7.87 -7.35
N GLU A 122 11.15 -7.11 -6.28
CA GLU A 122 11.87 -7.61 -5.10
C GLU A 122 10.86 -7.75 -3.95
N PRO A 123 10.43 -8.98 -3.58
CA PRO A 123 9.35 -9.17 -2.60
C PRO A 123 9.58 -8.50 -1.24
N GLU A 124 10.82 -8.25 -0.84
CA GLU A 124 11.16 -7.57 0.42
C GLU A 124 11.04 -6.04 0.33
N ARG A 125 11.02 -5.49 -0.89
CA ARG A 125 11.10 -4.04 -1.17
C ARG A 125 9.94 -3.52 -2.01
N SER A 126 9.07 -4.40 -2.52
CA SER A 126 7.86 -4.07 -3.28
C SER A 126 6.68 -3.68 -2.38
N CYS A 127 6.90 -2.60 -1.63
CA CYS A 127 6.00 -2.11 -0.60
C CYS A 127 6.10 -0.59 -0.49
N SER A 128 4.99 0.07 -0.18
CA SER A 128 4.93 1.50 0.10
C SER A 128 3.97 1.77 1.25
N ILE A 129 4.18 2.89 1.96
CA ILE A 129 3.23 3.42 2.94
C ILE A 129 2.76 4.79 2.49
N ASN A 130 1.49 5.10 2.72
CA ASN A 130 0.84 6.31 2.23
C ASN A 130 -0.11 6.86 3.28
N GLU A 131 0.05 8.14 3.60
CA GLU A 131 -0.90 8.89 4.41
C GLU A 131 -2.16 9.21 3.60
N ASP A 132 -3.29 8.90 4.21
CA ASP A 132 -4.60 9.17 3.67
C ASP A 132 -4.99 10.63 3.93
N ILE A 133 -5.13 11.39 2.85
CA ILE A 133 -5.55 12.79 2.81
C ILE A 133 -6.83 12.97 1.98
N GLY A 134 -7.60 11.89 1.79
CA GLY A 134 -8.77 11.86 0.91
C GLY A 134 -8.41 11.37 -0.49
N LEU A 135 -9.26 11.68 -1.49
CA LEU A 135 -9.06 11.23 -2.89
C LEU A 135 -7.70 11.68 -3.48
N GLY A 136 -7.11 12.75 -2.93
CA GLY A 136 -5.76 13.20 -3.28
C GLY A 136 -4.66 12.17 -3.02
N SER A 137 -4.85 11.23 -2.08
CA SER A 137 -3.89 10.16 -1.81
C SER A 137 -3.65 9.25 -3.02
N ALA A 138 -4.53 9.25 -4.01
CA ALA A 138 -4.28 8.55 -5.27
C ALA A 138 -3.01 9.05 -5.97
N PHE A 139 -2.71 10.34 -5.91
CA PHE A 139 -1.50 10.90 -6.50
C PHE A 139 -0.26 10.50 -5.71
N THR A 140 -0.35 10.47 -4.37
CA THR A 140 0.73 9.98 -3.52
C THR A 140 1.01 8.50 -3.78
N ILE A 141 -0.02 7.66 -3.80
CA ILE A 141 0.13 6.23 -4.09
C ILE A 141 0.74 6.02 -5.48
N ALA A 142 0.26 6.74 -6.49
CA ALA A 142 0.84 6.65 -7.83
C ALA A 142 2.31 7.11 -7.86
N HIS A 143 2.67 8.14 -7.10
CA HIS A 143 4.06 8.57 -6.95
C HIS A 143 4.94 7.48 -6.32
N GLU A 144 4.50 6.88 -5.21
CA GLU A 144 5.27 5.83 -4.52
C GLU A 144 5.39 4.53 -5.33
N ILE A 145 4.36 4.16 -6.11
CA ILE A 145 4.47 3.07 -7.09
C ILE A 145 5.46 3.46 -8.19
N GLY A 146 5.54 4.75 -8.56
CA GLY A 146 6.45 5.25 -9.59
C GLY A 146 7.93 5.23 -9.17
N HIS A 147 8.22 5.17 -7.88
CA HIS A 147 9.56 4.92 -7.39
C HIS A 147 10.04 3.47 -7.63
N LYS A 148 9.13 2.52 -7.86
CA LYS A 148 9.42 1.09 -7.94
C LYS A 148 9.95 0.64 -9.29
#